data_AF-A0AAW0AIA8-F1
#
_entry.id   AF-A0AAW0AIA8-F1
#
_cell.length_a   1.000
_cell.length_b   1.000
_cell.length_c   1.000
_cell.angle_alpha   90.00
_cell.angle_beta   90.00
_cell.angle_gamma   90.00
#
_symmetry.space_group_name_H-M   'P 1'
#
loop_
_entity.id
_entity.type
_entity.pdbx_description
1 polymer ?
#
loop_
_entity_poly.entity_id
_entity_poly.type
_entity_poly.pdbx_seq_one_letter_code
_entity_poly.pdbx_strand_id
1 'polypeptide(L)'
;MSRTSSPVDSDDEMRLAMKQVTPTVVRTGTKRPHTNLSGQDDDDSDDAAAPRNLSLSNQNLVMAAKRFGERKRLRGEQIAELESFVNDPAPLREVKLMANGMALANQLEQIVAAKPPFELSEDLQLNIKKYAPAILLSERLGSYKGDVPTEALMEIIKRLRFSIPDGLEHIPADWVKVVSFAEYSLTQKRSTMKKAIRASLKPVQDKDTKVVTYAEDTKKHDNIYKLASAIVKGTKCTVNVILCSRVALMRKVYLKHPGSKFWDRLDAKLDEIR
;
A
#
# COMPACT_ATOMS: atom_id res chain seq x y z
N MET A 1 6.14 -22.34 52.06
CA MET A 1 6.51 -22.89 50.75
C MET A 1 6.10 -21.87 49.69
N SER A 2 7.06 -21.03 49.29
CA SER A 2 6.83 -19.87 48.42
C SER A 2 7.27 -20.22 47.00
N ARG A 3 6.41 -20.01 46.00
CA ARG A 3 6.79 -20.06 44.58
C ARG A 3 6.62 -18.68 43.96
N THR A 4 7.75 -18.04 43.72
CA THR A 4 7.91 -16.82 42.94
C THR A 4 7.92 -17.19 41.46
N SER A 5 6.96 -16.68 40.70
CA SER A 5 6.92 -16.77 39.23
C SER A 5 7.49 -15.47 38.66
N SER A 6 8.63 -15.57 38.00
CA SER A 6 9.26 -14.47 37.27
C SER A 6 8.50 -14.15 35.97
N PRO A 7 8.55 -12.92 35.46
CA PRO A 7 7.98 -12.55 34.16
C PRO A 7 8.92 -12.98 33.03
N VAL A 8 8.35 -13.58 31.98
CA VAL A 8 9.05 -13.94 30.75
C VAL A 8 9.07 -12.72 29.84
N ASP A 9 10.28 -12.29 29.48
CA ASP A 9 10.57 -11.22 28.53
C ASP A 9 9.93 -11.50 27.15
N SER A 10 9.10 -10.58 26.68
CA SER A 10 8.40 -10.67 25.38
C SER A 10 9.20 -10.06 24.21
N ASP A 11 10.46 -9.69 24.42
CA ASP A 11 11.29 -9.02 23.41
C ASP A 11 12.14 -9.99 22.54
N ASP A 12 12.19 -11.29 22.87
CA ASP A 12 12.98 -12.27 22.11
C ASP A 12 12.21 -12.96 20.96
N GLU A 13 10.89 -12.79 20.88
CA GLU A 13 10.06 -13.46 19.86
C GLU A 13 9.97 -12.67 18.53
N MET A 14 10.33 -11.38 18.50
CA MET A 14 10.37 -10.59 17.26
C MET A 14 11.67 -10.72 16.45
N ARG A 15 12.71 -11.40 16.99
CA ARG A 15 14.00 -11.56 16.29
C ARG A 15 14.12 -12.79 15.40
N LEU A 16 13.12 -13.69 15.38
CA LEU A 16 13.22 -14.95 14.62
C LEU A 16 12.44 -15.01 13.29
N ALA A 17 11.72 -13.95 12.90
CA ALA A 17 10.90 -13.96 11.68
C ALA A 17 11.59 -13.41 10.41
N MET A 18 12.89 -13.06 10.46
CA MET A 18 13.67 -12.59 9.30
C MET A 18 14.52 -13.71 8.68
N LYS A 19 13.89 -14.82 8.28
CA LYS A 19 14.55 -15.86 7.47
C LYS A 19 13.90 -15.98 6.08
N GLN A 20 14.65 -15.44 5.12
CA GLN A 20 14.80 -15.90 3.73
C GLN A 20 13.56 -15.86 2.82
N VAL A 21 13.31 -14.69 2.23
CA VAL A 21 12.66 -14.61 0.93
C VAL A 21 13.77 -14.55 -0.13
N THR A 22 14.12 -15.71 -0.67
CA THR A 22 14.94 -15.79 -1.88
C THR A 22 14.10 -15.34 -3.08
N PRO A 23 14.62 -14.48 -3.98
CA PRO A 23 13.90 -14.09 -5.19
C PRO A 23 13.81 -15.27 -6.16
N THR A 24 12.58 -15.69 -6.45
CA THR A 24 12.25 -16.66 -7.50
C THR A 24 12.51 -16.03 -8.86
N VAL A 25 13.61 -16.39 -9.50
CA VAL A 25 13.94 -16.01 -10.88
C VAL A 25 13.01 -16.77 -11.84
N VAL A 26 12.03 -16.07 -12.41
CA VAL A 26 11.21 -16.59 -13.50
C VAL A 26 12.04 -16.57 -14.78
N ARG A 27 12.66 -17.72 -15.11
CA ARG A 27 13.26 -17.99 -16.42
C ARG A 27 12.14 -18.27 -17.43
N THR A 28 11.83 -17.31 -18.30
CA THR A 28 11.08 -17.58 -19.53
C THR A 28 12.05 -18.14 -20.57
N GLY A 29 11.78 -19.37 -21.01
CA GLY A 29 12.66 -20.15 -21.87
C GLY A 29 12.73 -19.61 -23.30
N THR A 30 13.95 -19.33 -23.75
CA THR A 30 14.32 -19.16 -25.15
C THR A 30 14.38 -20.53 -25.84
N LYS A 31 13.46 -20.77 -26.78
CA LYS A 31 13.57 -21.85 -27.77
C LYS A 31 14.39 -21.36 -28.97
N ARG A 32 15.50 -22.04 -29.24
CA ARG A 32 16.20 -22.18 -30.54
C ARG A 32 16.79 -23.61 -30.55
N PRO A 33 17.24 -24.20 -31.66
CA PRO A 33 16.98 -23.92 -33.08
C PRO A 33 16.55 -25.19 -33.86
N HIS A 34 16.04 -25.04 -35.09
CA HIS A 34 15.99 -26.13 -36.07
C HIS A 34 17.19 -26.02 -37.00
N THR A 35 18.04 -27.04 -36.93
CA THR A 35 19.10 -27.41 -37.87
C THR A 35 18.48 -27.93 -39.16
N ASN A 36 18.84 -27.35 -40.30
CA ASN A 36 18.76 -28.02 -41.60
C ASN A 36 20.15 -28.02 -42.24
N LEU A 37 20.70 -29.23 -42.31
CA LEU A 37 21.90 -29.63 -43.02
C LEU A 37 21.50 -30.10 -44.41
N SER A 38 21.96 -29.39 -45.43
CA SER A 38 22.20 -29.88 -46.81
C SER A 38 23.15 -28.83 -47.42
N GLY A 39 24.42 -29.12 -47.66
CA GLY A 39 24.91 -30.26 -48.43
C GLY A 39 24.94 -29.82 -49.90
N GLN A 40 25.99 -29.09 -50.29
CA GLN A 40 26.36 -28.89 -51.69
C GLN A 40 27.84 -28.48 -51.70
N ASP A 41 28.70 -29.47 -51.97
CA ASP A 41 30.07 -29.29 -52.46
C ASP A 41 29.97 -28.82 -53.92
N ASP A 42 30.69 -27.74 -54.26
CA ASP A 42 31.17 -27.37 -55.61
C ASP A 42 32.14 -26.19 -55.37
N ASP A 43 33.45 -26.42 -55.32
CA ASP A 43 34.40 -26.49 -56.44
C ASP A 43 34.94 -25.10 -56.85
N ASP A 44 36.24 -25.11 -57.13
CA ASP A 44 37.23 -24.05 -57.26
C ASP A 44 36.82 -22.73 -57.93
N SER A 45 37.34 -21.61 -57.39
CA SER A 45 37.96 -20.52 -58.17
C SER A 45 38.59 -19.45 -57.26
N ASP A 46 39.92 -19.49 -57.15
CA ASP A 46 40.77 -18.39 -56.69
C ASP A 46 40.59 -17.15 -57.58
N ASP A 47 39.99 -16.09 -57.05
CA ASP A 47 40.21 -14.74 -57.58
C ASP A 47 40.16 -13.71 -56.43
N ALA A 48 41.35 -13.31 -55.99
CA ALA A 48 41.58 -12.39 -54.89
C ALA A 48 41.20 -10.95 -55.29
N ALA A 49 39.90 -10.67 -55.41
CA ALA A 49 39.39 -9.31 -55.53
C ALA A 49 39.42 -8.64 -54.15
N ALA A 50 40.37 -7.72 -53.95
CA ALA A 50 40.48 -6.90 -52.75
C ALA A 50 39.12 -6.30 -52.35
N PRO A 51 38.74 -6.36 -51.06
CA PRO A 51 37.45 -5.85 -50.60
C PRO A 51 37.37 -4.36 -50.88
N ARG A 52 36.59 -3.99 -51.89
CA ARG A 52 36.20 -2.59 -52.12
C ARG A 52 35.40 -2.18 -50.90
N ASN A 53 36.06 -1.47 -49.99
CA ASN A 53 35.43 -0.76 -48.87
C ASN A 53 34.37 0.17 -49.47
N LEU A 54 33.13 -0.32 -49.52
CA LEU A 54 31.92 0.44 -49.85
C LEU A 54 31.64 1.40 -48.69
N SER A 55 32.55 2.34 -48.44
CA SER A 55 32.26 3.57 -47.72
C SER A 55 31.47 4.49 -48.65
N LEU A 56 30.31 4.00 -49.13
CA LEU A 56 29.30 4.83 -49.75
C LEU A 56 28.85 5.81 -48.69
N SER A 57 29.27 7.06 -48.88
CA SER A 57 29.02 8.20 -48.02
C SER A 57 27.59 8.20 -47.46
N ASN A 58 27.46 7.93 -46.16
CA ASN A 58 26.19 7.95 -45.41
C ASN A 58 25.64 9.38 -45.20
N GLN A 59 26.00 10.35 -46.05
CA GLN A 59 25.57 11.74 -45.94
C GLN A 59 24.04 11.87 -45.83
N ASN A 60 23.28 11.03 -46.55
CA ASN A 60 21.83 11.01 -46.46
C ASN A 60 21.33 10.58 -45.06
N LEU A 61 21.96 9.56 -44.45
CA LEU A 61 21.62 9.11 -43.10
C LEU A 61 22.02 10.14 -42.03
N VAL A 62 23.18 10.79 -42.19
CA VAL A 62 23.64 11.86 -41.28
C VAL A 62 22.68 13.05 -41.35
N MET A 63 22.31 13.51 -42.55
CA MET A 63 21.30 14.56 -42.74
C MET A 63 19.94 14.16 -42.16
N ALA A 64 19.52 12.90 -42.34
CA ALA A 64 18.28 12.39 -41.75
C ALA A 64 18.32 12.37 -40.22
N ALA A 65 19.44 11.93 -39.62
CA ALA A 65 19.66 11.90 -38.19
C ALA A 65 19.68 13.32 -37.60
N LYS A 66 20.37 14.26 -38.24
CA LYS A 66 20.35 15.68 -37.86
C LYS A 66 18.94 16.26 -37.85
N ARG A 67 18.19 16.12 -38.96
CA ARG A 67 16.79 16.55 -39.04
C ARG A 67 15.90 15.85 -38.00
N PHE A 68 16.21 14.61 -37.64
CA PHE A 68 15.50 13.91 -36.58
C PHE A 68 15.81 14.49 -35.19
N GLY A 69 17.07 14.76 -34.90
CA GLY A 69 17.50 15.39 -33.65
C GLY A 69 16.93 16.80 -33.46
N GLU A 70 16.94 17.63 -34.52
CA GLU A 70 16.33 18.96 -34.53
C GLU A 70 14.82 18.89 -34.25
N ARG A 71 14.09 17.96 -34.90
CA ARG A 71 12.65 17.75 -34.65
C ARG A 71 12.36 17.31 -33.21
N LYS A 72 13.24 16.53 -32.60
CA LYS A 72 13.14 16.10 -31.20
C LYS A 72 13.69 17.12 -30.20
N ARG A 73 14.17 18.28 -30.67
CA ARG A 73 14.75 19.35 -29.86
C ARG A 73 15.95 18.89 -29.01
N LEU A 74 16.78 18.01 -29.58
CA LEU A 74 18.04 17.61 -28.96
C LEU A 74 19.02 18.80 -28.88
N ARG A 75 19.89 18.80 -27.89
CA ARG A 75 20.97 19.79 -27.76
C ARG A 75 22.01 19.59 -28.86
N GLY A 76 22.77 20.63 -29.22
CA GLY A 76 23.79 20.57 -30.28
C GLY A 76 24.81 19.45 -30.06
N GLU A 77 25.26 19.24 -28.83
CA GLU A 77 26.16 18.13 -28.45
C GLU A 77 25.54 16.75 -28.73
N GLN A 78 24.26 16.57 -28.44
CA GLN A 78 23.54 15.31 -28.67
C GLN A 78 23.31 15.05 -30.16
N ILE A 79 23.12 16.11 -30.96
CA ILE A 79 23.03 16.00 -32.42
C ILE A 79 24.39 15.58 -32.99
N ALA A 80 25.49 16.20 -32.53
CA ALA A 80 26.84 15.82 -32.95
C ALA A 80 27.17 14.35 -32.57
N GLU A 81 26.74 13.90 -31.40
CA GLU A 81 26.88 12.50 -30.98
C GLU A 81 26.05 11.55 -31.87
N LEU A 82 24.82 11.94 -32.26
CA LEU A 82 23.97 11.17 -33.17
C LEU A 82 24.59 11.07 -34.58
N GLU A 83 25.16 12.16 -35.08
CA GLU A 83 25.90 12.19 -36.35
C GLU A 83 27.13 11.29 -36.29
N SER A 84 27.92 11.35 -35.20
CA SER A 84 29.02 10.42 -34.96
C SER A 84 28.55 8.96 -34.93
N PHE A 85 27.46 8.68 -34.21
CA PHE A 85 26.90 7.34 -34.09
C PHE A 85 26.47 6.76 -35.45
N VAL A 86 25.91 7.55 -36.35
CA VAL A 86 25.53 7.08 -37.70
C VAL A 86 26.75 6.71 -38.54
N ASN A 87 27.87 7.40 -38.34
CA ASN A 87 29.12 7.16 -39.05
C ASN A 87 29.96 6.02 -38.46
N ASP A 88 29.68 5.57 -37.24
CA ASP A 88 30.40 4.47 -36.61
C ASP A 88 30.12 3.11 -37.29
N PRO A 89 31.12 2.20 -37.32
CA PRO A 89 30.91 0.81 -37.75
C PRO A 89 29.84 0.11 -36.91
N ALA A 90 29.12 -0.85 -37.50
CA ALA A 90 28.03 -1.54 -36.82
C ALA A 90 28.42 -2.15 -35.45
N PRO A 91 29.57 -2.83 -35.28
CA PRO A 91 29.98 -3.34 -33.96
C PRO A 91 30.18 -2.22 -32.92
N LEU A 92 30.72 -1.07 -33.34
CA LEU A 92 30.94 0.06 -32.45
C LEU A 92 29.62 0.70 -32.01
N ARG A 93 28.62 0.77 -32.91
CA ARG A 93 27.27 1.23 -32.58
C ARG A 93 26.59 0.35 -31.55
N GLU A 94 26.71 -0.98 -31.69
CA GLU A 94 26.16 -1.93 -30.71
C GLU A 94 26.80 -1.75 -29.33
N VAL A 95 28.13 -1.58 -29.27
CA VAL A 95 28.84 -1.28 -28.01
C VAL A 95 28.37 0.03 -27.39
N LYS A 96 28.23 1.11 -28.20
CA LYS A 96 27.72 2.40 -27.71
C LYS A 96 26.29 2.30 -27.17
N LEU A 97 25.39 1.56 -27.85
CA LEU A 97 24.03 1.33 -27.38
C LEU A 97 24.00 0.58 -26.05
N MET A 98 24.82 -0.48 -25.92
CA MET A 98 24.92 -1.24 -24.66
C MET A 98 25.48 -0.38 -23.53
N ALA A 99 26.54 0.40 -23.79
CA ALA A 99 27.13 1.31 -22.82
C ALA A 99 26.13 2.37 -22.33
N ASN A 100 25.39 3.00 -23.25
CA ASN A 100 24.35 3.97 -22.92
C ASN A 100 23.19 3.33 -22.15
N GLY A 101 22.81 2.10 -22.50
CA GLY A 101 21.82 1.32 -21.74
C GLY A 101 22.25 1.07 -20.30
N MET A 102 23.51 0.69 -20.08
CA MET A 102 24.06 0.50 -18.73
C MET A 102 24.15 1.83 -17.96
N ALA A 103 24.59 2.92 -18.60
CA ALA A 103 24.63 4.24 -17.98
C ALA A 103 23.24 4.72 -17.56
N LEU A 104 22.22 4.48 -18.39
CA LEU A 104 20.83 4.80 -18.07
C LEU A 104 20.29 3.93 -16.93
N ALA A 105 20.65 2.64 -16.88
CA ALA A 105 20.32 1.76 -15.75
C ALA A 105 20.93 2.28 -14.44
N ASN A 106 22.20 2.67 -14.46
CA ASN A 106 22.88 3.25 -13.29
C ASN A 106 22.22 4.56 -12.82
N GLN A 107 21.85 5.45 -13.76
CA GLN A 107 21.13 6.68 -13.43
C GLN A 107 19.74 6.38 -12.85
N LEU A 108 19.03 5.39 -13.39
CA LEU A 108 17.74 4.96 -12.87
C LEU A 108 17.88 4.40 -11.44
N GLU A 109 18.89 3.58 -11.18
CA GLU A 109 19.21 3.07 -9.84
C GLU A 109 19.51 4.21 -8.86
N GLN A 110 20.28 5.22 -9.29
CA GLN A 110 20.54 6.41 -8.47
C GLN A 110 19.25 7.19 -8.15
N ILE A 111 18.37 7.38 -9.14
CA ILE A 111 17.07 8.05 -8.94
C ILE A 111 16.21 7.26 -7.96
N VAL A 112 16.18 5.93 -8.09
CA VAL A 112 15.44 5.04 -7.19
C VAL A 112 16.01 5.10 -5.77
N ALA A 113 17.35 5.09 -5.63
CA ALA A 113 18.03 5.18 -4.34
C ALA A 113 17.86 6.55 -3.67
N ALA A 114 17.78 7.63 -4.45
CA ALA A 114 17.58 8.98 -3.95
C ALA A 114 16.10 9.30 -3.63
N LYS A 115 15.16 8.39 -3.92
CA LYS A 115 13.75 8.63 -3.66
C LYS A 115 13.52 8.80 -2.16
N PRO A 116 12.89 9.90 -1.71
CA PRO A 116 12.59 10.07 -0.30
C PRO A 116 11.69 8.94 0.20
N PRO A 117 11.84 8.51 1.47
CA PRO A 117 10.93 7.55 2.07
C PRO A 117 9.48 8.00 1.89
N PHE A 118 8.59 7.08 1.52
CA PHE A 118 7.18 7.42 1.38
C PHE A 118 6.62 7.92 2.72
N GLU A 119 5.97 9.08 2.67
CA GLU A 119 5.22 9.66 3.77
C GLU A 119 3.75 9.76 3.40
N LEU A 120 2.88 9.58 4.40
CA LEU A 120 1.44 9.67 4.22
C LEU A 120 1.04 11.13 3.99
N SER A 121 0.54 11.43 2.79
CA SER A 121 -0.01 12.75 2.48
C SER A 121 -1.15 13.12 3.44
N GLU A 122 -1.25 14.41 3.78
CA GLU A 122 -2.29 14.91 4.68
C GLU A 122 -3.71 14.60 4.17
N ASP A 123 -3.90 14.66 2.86
CA ASP A 123 -5.16 14.31 2.20
C ASP A 123 -5.54 12.83 2.40
N LEU A 124 -4.57 11.92 2.23
CA LEU A 124 -4.80 10.50 2.48
C LEU A 124 -5.14 10.27 3.96
N GLN A 125 -4.40 10.90 4.88
CA GLN A 125 -4.68 10.82 6.31
C GLN A 125 -6.09 11.31 6.66
N LEU A 126 -6.51 12.45 6.09
CA LEU A 126 -7.84 13.03 6.29
C LEU A 126 -8.94 12.10 5.76
N ASN A 127 -8.75 11.52 4.57
CA ASN A 127 -9.69 10.58 3.99
C ASN A 127 -9.81 9.31 4.83
N ILE A 128 -8.70 8.73 5.30
CA ILE A 128 -8.70 7.56 6.20
C ILE A 128 -9.51 7.87 7.47
N LYS A 129 -9.23 9.00 8.14
CA LYS A 129 -9.95 9.45 9.34
C LYS A 129 -11.45 9.65 9.09
N LYS A 130 -11.82 10.10 7.89
CA LYS A 130 -13.22 10.34 7.48
C LYS A 130 -13.99 9.05 7.24
N TYR A 131 -13.36 8.01 6.67
CA TYR A 131 -14.02 6.72 6.39
C TYR A 131 -14.00 5.76 7.58
N ALA A 132 -13.03 5.85 8.49
CA ALA A 132 -12.98 5.05 9.72
C ALA A 132 -14.31 5.01 10.51
N PRO A 133 -14.99 6.14 10.80
CA PRO A 133 -16.29 6.08 11.45
C PRO A 133 -17.38 5.43 10.61
N ALA A 134 -17.38 5.63 9.29
CA ALA A 134 -18.38 5.01 8.42
C ALA A 134 -18.28 3.48 8.43
N ILE A 135 -17.06 2.93 8.45
CA ILE A 135 -16.82 1.49 8.59
C ILE A 135 -17.33 0.98 9.94
N LEU A 136 -16.97 1.61 11.05
CA LEU A 136 -17.40 1.18 12.39
C LEU A 136 -18.92 1.28 12.60
N LEU A 137 -19.59 2.18 11.88
CA LEU A 137 -21.04 2.37 11.95
C LEU A 137 -21.79 1.54 10.90
N SER A 138 -21.10 0.89 9.96
CA SER A 138 -21.69 0.07 8.90
C SER A 138 -22.37 -1.17 9.46
N GLU A 139 -23.66 -1.35 9.17
CA GLU A 139 -24.47 -2.49 9.59
C GLU A 139 -23.92 -3.87 9.21
N ARG A 140 -23.07 -3.92 8.17
CA ARG A 140 -22.48 -5.16 7.66
C ARG A 140 -21.18 -5.55 8.36
N LEU A 141 -20.67 -4.69 9.25
CA LEU A 141 -19.40 -4.94 9.89
C LEU A 141 -19.46 -6.20 10.78
N GLY A 142 -18.60 -7.17 10.44
CA GLY A 142 -18.44 -8.47 11.10
C GLY A 142 -18.02 -8.37 12.56
N SER A 143 -16.90 -7.68 12.79
CA SER A 143 -16.29 -7.47 14.10
C SER A 143 -15.76 -6.04 14.16
N TYR A 144 -15.72 -5.48 15.36
CA TYR A 144 -15.15 -4.16 15.64
C TYR A 144 -13.63 -4.22 15.85
N LYS A 145 -13.00 -5.39 15.86
CA LYS A 145 -11.56 -5.59 16.11
C LYS A 145 -10.94 -6.54 15.07
N GLY A 146 -9.62 -6.60 15.06
CA GLY A 146 -8.86 -7.43 14.12
C GLY A 146 -8.90 -6.87 12.70
N ASP A 147 -8.76 -7.76 11.74
CA ASP A 147 -8.50 -7.40 10.34
C ASP A 147 -9.76 -6.96 9.61
N VAL A 148 -10.93 -7.49 9.98
CA VAL A 148 -12.22 -7.21 9.30
C VAL A 148 -12.49 -5.70 9.09
N PRO A 149 -12.44 -4.82 10.11
CA PRO A 149 -12.63 -3.39 9.89
C PRO A 149 -11.49 -2.74 9.11
N THR A 150 -10.26 -3.25 9.24
CA THR A 150 -9.08 -2.74 8.54
C THR A 150 -9.19 -3.08 7.05
N GLU A 151 -9.44 -4.32 6.69
CA GLU A 151 -9.67 -4.80 5.32
C GLU A 151 -10.79 -4.01 4.64
N ALA A 152 -11.95 -3.85 5.29
CA ALA A 152 -13.05 -3.06 4.73
C ALA A 152 -12.67 -1.59 4.48
N LEU A 153 -11.86 -0.99 5.36
CA LEU A 153 -11.36 0.38 5.15
C LEU A 153 -10.34 0.42 4.01
N MET A 154 -9.43 -0.57 3.93
CA MET A 154 -8.44 -0.66 2.87
C MET A 154 -9.07 -0.90 1.51
N GLU A 155 -10.15 -1.69 1.40
CA GLU A 155 -10.92 -1.86 0.17
C GLU A 155 -11.49 -0.53 -0.35
N ILE A 156 -12.04 0.31 0.54
CA ILE A 156 -12.52 1.65 0.17
C ILE A 156 -11.36 2.51 -0.33
N ILE A 157 -10.23 2.49 0.38
CA ILE A 157 -9.04 3.28 0.02
C ILE A 157 -8.48 2.84 -1.34
N LYS A 158 -8.36 1.53 -1.59
CA LYS A 158 -7.89 0.95 -2.85
C LYS A 158 -8.83 1.28 -4.01
N ARG A 159 -10.14 1.21 -3.77
CA ARG A 159 -11.16 1.51 -4.79
C ARG A 159 -11.18 2.99 -5.17
N LEU A 160 -11.00 3.89 -4.20
CA LEU A 160 -11.10 5.33 -4.42
C LEU A 160 -9.75 6.00 -4.72
N ARG A 161 -8.63 5.29 -4.57
CA ARG A 161 -7.26 5.72 -4.93
C ARG A 161 -6.90 7.13 -4.44
N PHE A 162 -7.24 7.45 -3.19
CA PHE A 162 -7.01 8.79 -2.62
C PHE A 162 -5.53 9.14 -2.52
N SER A 163 -4.99 9.89 -3.47
CA SER A 163 -3.60 10.38 -3.45
C SER A 163 -2.56 9.26 -3.22
N ILE A 164 -2.88 8.04 -3.65
CA ILE A 164 -2.00 6.86 -3.55
C ILE A 164 -1.25 6.74 -4.88
N PRO A 165 0.10 6.78 -4.87
CA PRO A 165 0.89 6.52 -6.06
C PRO A 165 0.60 5.14 -6.64
N ASP A 166 0.65 5.03 -7.96
CA ASP A 166 0.48 3.74 -8.64
C ASP A 166 1.55 2.75 -8.19
N GLY A 167 1.11 1.50 -7.94
CA GLY A 167 1.97 0.42 -7.49
C GLY A 167 2.43 0.48 -6.03
N LEU A 168 1.96 1.44 -5.21
CA LEU A 168 2.31 1.49 -3.77
C LEU A 168 1.95 0.18 -3.04
N GLU A 169 0.87 -0.48 -3.45
CA GLU A 169 0.42 -1.76 -2.91
C GLU A 169 1.43 -2.90 -3.12
N HIS A 170 2.33 -2.78 -4.10
CA HIS A 170 3.38 -3.75 -4.38
C HIS A 170 4.67 -3.47 -3.61
N ILE A 171 4.72 -2.40 -2.82
CA ILE A 171 5.85 -2.03 -1.97
C ILE A 171 5.44 -2.29 -0.51
N PRO A 172 5.72 -3.48 0.06
CA PRO A 172 5.19 -3.87 1.37
C PRO A 172 5.57 -2.90 2.49
N ALA A 173 6.81 -2.39 2.48
CA ALA A 173 7.31 -1.47 3.50
C ALA A 173 6.50 -0.17 3.58
N ASP A 174 6.09 0.37 2.43
CA ASP A 174 5.32 1.61 2.37
C ASP A 174 3.83 1.36 2.56
N TRP A 175 3.33 0.23 2.06
CA TRP A 175 1.94 -0.16 2.27
C TRP A 175 1.61 -0.39 3.74
N VAL A 176 2.54 -0.98 4.50
CA VAL A 176 2.41 -1.14 5.96
C VAL A 176 2.16 0.20 6.66
N LYS A 177 2.78 1.32 6.22
CA LYS A 177 2.52 2.64 6.80
C LYS A 177 1.06 3.06 6.65
N VAL A 178 0.46 2.79 5.49
CA VAL A 178 -0.97 3.10 5.23
C VAL A 178 -1.87 2.24 6.12
N VAL A 179 -1.58 0.93 6.21
CA VAL A 179 -2.34 0.00 7.05
C VAL A 179 -2.26 0.40 8.53
N SER A 180 -1.06 0.66 9.05
CA SER A 180 -0.86 1.09 10.44
C SER A 180 -1.61 2.38 10.78
N PHE A 181 -1.66 3.34 9.85
CA PHE A 181 -2.41 4.57 10.05
C PHE A 181 -3.93 4.35 10.01
N ALA A 182 -4.41 3.42 9.18
CA ALA A 182 -5.81 3.00 9.15
C ALA A 182 -6.23 2.32 10.46
N GLU A 183 -5.43 1.36 10.96
CA GLU A 183 -5.62 0.70 12.26
C GLU A 183 -5.63 1.69 13.43
N TYR A 184 -4.68 2.64 13.42
CA TYR A 184 -4.64 3.72 14.39
C TYR A 184 -5.93 4.53 14.37
N SER A 185 -6.39 4.94 13.18
CA SER A 185 -7.61 5.73 13.00
C SER A 185 -8.87 4.99 13.48
N LEU A 186 -8.98 3.69 13.17
CA LEU A 186 -10.05 2.82 13.66
C LEU A 186 -10.02 2.71 15.19
N THR A 187 -8.83 2.54 15.78
CA THR A 187 -8.64 2.46 17.24
C THR A 187 -9.03 3.77 17.94
N GLN A 188 -8.62 4.92 17.41
CA GLN A 188 -9.02 6.22 17.95
C GLN A 188 -10.53 6.44 17.88
N LYS A 189 -11.17 6.06 16.76
CA LYS A 189 -12.62 6.20 16.63
C LYS A 189 -13.39 5.26 17.56
N ARG A 190 -12.94 4.00 17.74
CA ARG A 190 -13.48 3.09 18.76
C ARG A 190 -13.37 3.69 20.16
N SER A 191 -12.20 4.20 20.53
CA SER A 191 -12.01 4.87 21.83
C SER A 191 -13.03 6.01 22.05
N THR A 192 -13.21 6.84 21.02
CA THR A 192 -14.20 7.94 21.03
C THR A 192 -15.64 7.43 21.19
N MET A 193 -16.04 6.39 20.45
CA MET A 193 -17.37 5.79 20.56
C MET A 193 -17.62 5.22 21.97
N LYS A 194 -16.63 4.52 22.53
CA LYS A 194 -16.71 3.97 23.89
C LYS A 194 -16.86 5.05 24.95
N LYS A 195 -16.16 6.18 24.80
CA LYS A 195 -16.32 7.36 25.67
C LYS A 195 -17.72 7.95 25.57
N ALA A 196 -18.29 8.07 24.36
CA ALA A 196 -19.65 8.54 24.16
C ALA A 196 -20.70 7.61 24.82
N ILE A 197 -20.52 6.29 24.69
CA ILE A 197 -21.37 5.30 25.37
C ILE A 197 -21.27 5.47 26.89
N ARG A 198 -20.06 5.56 27.44
CA ARG A 198 -19.85 5.79 28.87
C ARG A 198 -20.54 7.08 29.36
N ALA A 199 -20.41 8.17 28.61
CA ALA A 199 -21.02 9.45 28.97
C ALA A 199 -22.57 9.36 28.99
N SER A 200 -23.16 8.62 28.04
CA SER A 200 -24.62 8.45 27.96
C SER A 200 -25.25 7.71 29.15
N LEU A 201 -24.43 6.98 29.91
CA LEU A 201 -24.86 6.23 31.09
C LEU A 201 -24.87 7.08 32.37
N LYS A 202 -24.39 8.34 32.32
CA LYS A 202 -24.34 9.28 33.45
C LYS A 202 -23.88 8.60 34.75
N PRO A 203 -22.59 8.21 34.83
CA PRO A 203 -22.07 7.48 35.99
C PRO A 203 -22.40 8.22 37.28
N VAL A 204 -22.95 7.49 38.25
CA VAL A 204 -23.16 8.01 39.60
C VAL A 204 -21.88 7.71 40.36
N GLN A 205 -21.12 8.75 40.69
CA GLN A 205 -19.98 8.60 41.59
C GLN A 205 -20.50 8.66 43.02
N ASP A 206 -20.37 7.54 43.71
CA ASP A 206 -20.47 7.53 45.15
C ASP A 206 -19.22 8.24 45.72
N LYS A 207 -19.46 9.30 46.49
CA LYS A 207 -18.41 10.17 47.03
C LYS A 207 -17.52 9.42 48.01
N ASP A 208 -18.06 8.41 48.67
CA ASP A 208 -17.37 7.72 49.77
C ASP A 208 -16.53 6.54 49.27
N THR A 209 -17.04 5.78 48.30
CA THR A 209 -16.38 4.54 47.83
C THR A 209 -15.52 4.72 46.58
N LYS A 210 -15.61 5.85 45.86
CA LYS A 210 -15.01 6.06 44.52
C LYS A 210 -15.38 4.98 43.49
N VAL A 211 -16.37 4.14 43.78
CA VAL A 211 -16.85 3.10 42.86
C VAL A 211 -17.78 3.76 41.86
N VAL A 212 -17.44 3.65 40.58
CA VAL A 212 -18.31 4.09 39.49
C VAL A 212 -19.38 3.04 39.28
N THR A 213 -20.60 3.34 39.71
CA THR A 213 -21.78 2.53 39.40
C THR A 213 -22.58 3.18 38.27
N TYR A 214 -23.19 2.35 37.44
CA TYR A 214 -24.12 2.79 36.42
C TYR A 214 -25.52 2.50 36.94
N ALA A 215 -26.33 3.54 37.14
CA ALA A 215 -27.68 3.37 37.65
C ALA A 215 -28.48 2.47 36.69
N GLU A 216 -29.18 1.46 37.19
CA GLU A 216 -30.09 0.68 36.34
C GLU A 216 -31.30 1.51 35.88
N ASP A 217 -31.60 2.60 36.61
CA ASP A 217 -32.69 3.53 36.33
C ASP A 217 -32.53 4.21 34.96
N THR A 218 -33.29 3.67 33.99
CA THR A 218 -33.35 4.13 32.61
C THR A 218 -33.73 5.59 32.45
N LYS A 219 -34.42 6.19 33.43
CA LYS A 219 -34.87 7.59 33.40
C LYS A 219 -33.71 8.60 33.36
N LYS A 220 -32.52 8.25 33.85
CA LYS A 220 -31.35 9.15 33.86
C LYS A 220 -30.49 9.01 32.61
N HIS A 221 -30.54 7.89 31.90
CA HIS A 221 -29.72 7.67 30.71
C HIS A 221 -30.16 8.53 29.52
N ASP A 222 -29.22 8.86 28.64
CA ASP A 222 -29.60 9.46 27.37
C ASP A 222 -30.39 8.45 26.53
N ASN A 223 -31.37 8.92 25.77
CA ASN A 223 -32.06 8.04 24.83
C ASN A 223 -31.08 7.56 23.72
N ILE A 224 -31.34 6.39 23.15
CA ILE A 224 -30.44 5.77 22.17
C ILE A 224 -30.25 6.65 20.92
N TYR A 225 -31.29 7.36 20.50
CA TYR A 225 -31.21 8.27 19.36
C TYR A 225 -30.24 9.43 19.61
N LYS A 226 -30.24 10.03 20.80
CA LYS A 226 -29.30 11.09 21.22
C LYS A 226 -27.87 10.56 21.27
N LEU A 227 -27.66 9.36 21.80
CA LEU A 227 -26.33 8.72 21.79
C LEU A 227 -25.85 8.44 20.35
N ALA A 228 -26.70 7.87 19.49
CA ALA A 228 -26.38 7.64 18.09
C ALA A 228 -26.03 8.96 17.37
N SER A 229 -26.83 10.00 17.59
CA SER A 229 -26.59 11.36 17.09
C SER A 229 -25.24 11.92 17.55
N ALA A 230 -24.87 11.70 18.81
CA ALA A 230 -23.58 12.11 19.34
C ALA A 230 -22.40 11.34 18.71
N ILE A 231 -22.56 10.05 18.43
CA ILE A 231 -21.53 9.20 17.80
C ILE A 231 -21.27 9.61 16.35
N VAL A 232 -22.33 9.94 15.60
CA VAL A 232 -22.23 10.37 14.18
C VAL A 232 -21.86 11.83 14.02
N LYS A 233 -21.84 12.63 15.09
CA LYS A 233 -21.49 14.05 15.04
C LYS A 233 -20.13 14.24 14.36
N GLY A 234 -20.08 15.16 13.38
CA GLY A 234 -18.88 15.42 12.58
C GLY A 234 -18.58 14.39 11.50
N THR A 235 -19.52 13.48 11.21
CA THR A 235 -19.43 12.52 10.11
C THR A 235 -20.53 12.78 9.07
N LYS A 236 -20.44 12.14 7.90
CA LYS A 236 -21.52 12.14 6.90
C LYS A 236 -22.57 11.04 7.12
N CYS A 237 -22.52 10.33 8.25
CA CYS A 237 -23.45 9.24 8.53
C CYS A 237 -24.78 9.79 9.06
N THR A 238 -25.90 9.25 8.55
CA THR A 238 -27.25 9.58 9.02
C THR A 238 -27.69 8.60 10.10
N VAL A 239 -28.38 9.08 11.13
CA VAL A 239 -28.96 8.21 12.16
C VAL A 239 -30.18 7.49 11.59
N ASN A 240 -30.15 6.16 11.60
CA ASN A 240 -31.27 5.31 11.21
C ASN A 240 -31.58 4.27 12.30
N VAL A 241 -32.67 3.51 12.12
CA VAL A 241 -33.11 2.51 13.10
C VAL A 241 -32.05 1.44 13.34
N ILE A 242 -31.37 0.97 12.28
CA ILE A 242 -30.35 -0.09 12.35
C ILE A 242 -29.15 0.37 13.18
N LEU A 243 -28.69 1.61 12.97
CA LEU A 243 -27.63 2.22 13.76
C LEU A 243 -28.04 2.36 15.23
N CYS A 244 -29.27 2.81 15.50
CA CYS A 244 -29.80 2.88 16.85
C CYS A 244 -29.80 1.50 17.53
N SER A 245 -30.22 0.45 16.84
CA SER A 245 -30.19 -0.93 17.37
C SER A 245 -28.76 -1.38 17.71
N ARG A 246 -27.78 -1.10 16.84
CA ARG A 246 -26.38 -1.40 17.12
C ARG A 246 -25.83 -0.62 18.31
N VAL A 247 -26.12 0.67 18.39
CA VAL A 247 -25.72 1.52 19.51
C VAL A 247 -26.35 1.05 20.83
N ALA A 248 -27.61 0.60 20.79
CA ALA A 248 -28.28 0.00 21.94
C ALA A 248 -27.59 -1.30 22.39
N LEU A 249 -27.22 -2.18 21.45
CA LEU A 249 -26.45 -3.39 21.73
C LEU A 249 -25.08 -3.04 22.36
N MET A 250 -24.34 -2.11 21.76
CA MET A 250 -23.07 -1.63 22.31
C MET A 250 -23.22 -1.14 23.76
N ARG A 251 -24.24 -0.33 24.03
CA ARG A 251 -24.49 0.17 25.38
C ARG A 251 -24.86 -0.95 26.35
N LYS A 252 -25.68 -1.91 25.93
CA LYS A 252 -26.05 -3.09 26.74
C LYS A 252 -24.82 -3.94 27.09
N VAL A 253 -23.92 -4.18 26.14
CA VAL A 253 -22.66 -4.91 26.38
C VAL A 253 -21.74 -4.11 27.30
N TYR A 254 -21.65 -2.79 27.10
CA TYR A 254 -20.81 -1.91 27.93
C TYR A 254 -21.25 -1.91 29.40
N LEU A 255 -22.56 -1.92 29.66
CA LEU A 255 -23.10 -2.01 31.03
C LEU A 255 -22.65 -3.29 31.76
N LYS A 256 -22.59 -4.43 31.06
CA LYS A 256 -22.17 -5.71 31.63
C LYS A 256 -20.64 -5.86 31.73
N HIS A 257 -19.93 -5.33 30.74
CA HIS A 257 -18.49 -5.52 30.57
C HIS A 257 -17.79 -4.20 30.24
N PRO A 258 -17.73 -3.25 31.20
CA PRO A 258 -16.92 -2.06 31.02
C PRO A 258 -15.42 -2.44 30.99
N GLY A 259 -14.58 -1.58 30.43
CA GLY A 259 -13.14 -1.78 30.42
C GLY A 259 -12.60 -2.47 29.16
N SER A 260 -11.39 -3.02 29.21
CA SER A 260 -10.61 -3.44 28.03
C SER A 260 -11.32 -4.49 27.17
N LYS A 261 -11.98 -5.48 27.80
CA LYS A 261 -12.69 -6.59 27.14
C LYS A 261 -14.01 -6.20 26.45
N PHE A 262 -14.41 -4.93 26.51
CA PHE A 262 -15.68 -4.45 25.94
C PHE A 262 -15.85 -4.84 24.47
N TRP A 263 -14.85 -4.60 23.63
CA TRP A 263 -14.93 -4.87 22.19
C TRP A 263 -14.98 -6.36 21.89
N ASP A 264 -14.17 -7.17 22.60
CA ASP A 264 -14.17 -8.62 22.42
C ASP A 264 -15.54 -9.22 22.80
N ARG A 265 -16.18 -8.71 23.86
CA ARG A 265 -17.53 -9.12 24.27
C ARG A 265 -18.62 -8.64 23.31
N LEU A 266 -18.44 -7.47 22.70
CA LEU A 266 -19.37 -6.96 21.69
C LEU A 266 -19.32 -7.83 20.44
N ASP A 267 -18.12 -8.19 19.99
CA ASP A 267 -17.92 -9.03 18.81
C ASP A 267 -18.47 -10.44 19.03
N ALA A 268 -18.19 -11.07 20.17
CA ALA A 268 -18.82 -12.34 20.53
C ALA A 268 -20.35 -12.26 20.52
N LYS A 269 -20.92 -11.15 21.05
CA LYS A 269 -22.37 -11.00 21.06
C LYS A 269 -22.97 -10.73 19.68
N LEU A 270 -22.22 -10.11 18.77
CA LEU A 270 -22.64 -9.93 17.37
C LEU A 270 -22.63 -11.26 16.63
N ASP A 271 -21.63 -12.11 16.90
CA ASP A 271 -21.54 -13.45 16.34
C ASP A 271 -22.73 -14.32 16.77
N GLU A 272 -23.12 -14.29 18.05
CA GLU A 272 -24.30 -14.99 18.56
C GLU A 272 -25.64 -14.56 17.93
N ILE A 273 -25.73 -13.36 17.35
CA ILE A 273 -26.98 -12.80 16.79
C ILE A 273 -27.11 -13.08 15.29
N ARG A 274 -26.01 -13.40 14.61
CA ARG A 274 -26.01 -13.71 13.18
C ARG A 274 -26.45 -15.13 12.89
#